data_AF-A0A9D7VDP4-F1
#
_entry.id   AF-A0A9D7VDP4-F1
#
_cell.length_a   1.000
_cell.length_b   1.000
_cell.length_c   1.000
_cell.angle_alpha   90.00
_cell.angle_beta   90.00
_cell.angle_gamma   90.00
#
_symmetry.space_group_name_H-M   'P 1'
#
loop_
_entity.id
_entity.type
_entity.pdbx_description
1 polymer ?
#
loop_
_entity_poly.entity_id
_entity_poly.type
_entity_poly.pdbx_seq_one_letter_code
_entity_poly.pdbx_strand_id
1 'polypeptide(L)'
;MFGKSSSDLSLNTSQLASESFQKSQALLASSLDNSNPLNSGSFFGSSSSSQPQESAVVSANPNPNPYLTSAAIVPDFNADGKTDKVWVNTQTGEIIVRLMDGARIVEQGSLGQFDLSAYDYKIADFNGDSKTDFLLRNKATGENTIVLMDGTRVASAASLTTVDPAWTPNIGDFNGDRKTDIFWHNSQTGENAIWEMDGTTVVNATVLDTTDPALTASIVDFDANGKSDIFWRNQTTGENSVWFMDGAQKTEFSLQSQDAAWTYQLGDFNGDLTTDLLWRNTQTGESKVWVMRGIVVTEGALGTYDSSWNSQIGDFNGDGKTDIFWRNTTTGENTAWLMDGTNIATQAFLPSNSAGLTPSLGDFNGDGKTDIYWRDQTAGADNIWTIDGTTAVETPIGEADRLTPEWYTF
;
A
#
# COMPACT_ATOMS: atom_id res chain seq x y z
N MET A 1 17.36 34.17 48.91
CA MET A 1 16.61 32.94 49.25
C MET A 1 15.59 32.77 48.15
N PHE A 2 15.82 31.87 47.19
CA PHE A 2 14.84 31.16 46.36
C PHE A 2 15.61 30.35 45.33
N GLY A 3 15.52 29.03 45.46
CA GLY A 3 16.02 28.05 44.52
C GLY A 3 15.25 26.76 44.70
N LYS A 4 14.79 26.20 43.58
CA LYS A 4 14.54 24.78 43.23
C LYS A 4 13.62 24.79 42.00
N SER A 5 14.14 24.46 40.81
CA SER A 5 14.49 23.13 40.29
C SER A 5 13.28 22.49 39.62
N SER A 6 13.24 22.62 38.29
CA SER A 6 12.51 21.76 37.37
C SER A 6 13.21 20.39 37.33
N SER A 7 12.43 19.32 37.51
CA SER A 7 12.90 17.94 37.36
C SER A 7 12.85 17.54 35.89
N ASP A 8 14.02 17.27 35.31
CA ASP A 8 14.18 16.54 34.07
C ASP A 8 13.63 15.12 34.22
N LEU A 9 12.62 14.78 33.41
CA LEU A 9 12.25 13.41 33.10
C LEU A 9 12.85 13.09 31.73
N SER A 10 14.15 12.82 31.67
CA SER A 10 14.75 12.14 30.52
C SER A 10 14.51 10.64 30.69
N LEU A 11 13.69 10.07 29.79
CA LEU A 11 13.51 8.62 29.71
C LEU A 11 14.73 8.00 29.02
N ASN A 12 15.21 6.89 29.59
CA ASN A 12 16.48 6.26 29.27
C ASN A 12 16.30 5.23 28.12
N THR A 13 16.64 5.64 26.90
CA THR A 13 16.54 4.85 25.66
C THR A 13 17.40 3.57 25.65
N SER A 14 18.33 3.41 26.59
CA SER A 14 19.12 2.18 26.72
C SER A 14 18.33 0.97 27.21
N GLN A 15 17.18 1.17 27.85
CA GLN A 15 16.38 0.09 28.42
C GLN A 15 15.60 -0.69 27.34
N LEU A 16 15.09 -0.01 26.31
CA LEU A 16 14.41 -0.62 25.16
C LEU A 16 15.36 -1.47 24.29
N ALA A 17 16.57 -0.96 24.05
CA ALA A 17 17.61 -1.74 23.36
C ALA A 17 18.01 -2.98 24.19
N SER A 18 18.05 -2.87 25.53
CA SER A 18 18.40 -3.98 26.41
C SER A 18 17.31 -5.06 26.50
N GLU A 19 16.04 -4.69 26.44
CA GLU A 19 14.91 -5.64 26.46
C GLU A 19 14.81 -6.42 25.15
N SER A 20 15.07 -5.77 24.01
CA SER A 20 15.20 -6.46 22.72
C SER A 20 16.41 -7.41 22.68
N PHE A 21 17.54 -7.01 23.29
CA PHE A 21 18.73 -7.86 23.41
C PHE A 21 18.54 -9.04 24.38
N GLN A 22 17.73 -8.89 25.42
CA GLN A 22 17.39 -9.99 26.33
C GLN A 22 16.43 -11.01 25.69
N LYS A 23 15.47 -10.55 24.88
CA LYS A 23 14.59 -11.44 24.11
C LYS A 23 15.37 -12.25 23.05
N SER A 24 16.36 -11.65 22.39
CA SER A 24 17.21 -12.37 21.43
C SER A 24 18.13 -13.41 22.09
N GLN A 25 18.66 -13.14 23.29
CA GLN A 25 19.43 -14.14 24.05
C GLN A 25 18.58 -15.30 24.59
N ALA A 26 17.33 -15.06 24.98
CA ALA A 26 16.42 -16.11 25.43
C ALA A 26 16.03 -17.09 24.30
N LEU A 27 15.99 -16.61 23.06
CA LEU A 27 15.77 -17.43 21.85
C LEU A 27 17.02 -18.24 21.46
N LEU A 28 18.23 -17.72 21.71
CA LEU A 28 19.49 -18.45 21.47
C LEU A 28 19.78 -19.50 22.56
N ALA A 29 19.32 -19.29 23.80
CA ALA A 29 19.55 -20.20 24.91
C ALA A 29 18.58 -21.40 24.95
N SER A 30 17.46 -21.33 24.23
CA SER A 30 16.43 -22.40 24.20
C SER A 30 16.64 -23.43 23.08
N SER A 31 17.65 -23.27 22.21
CA SER A 31 17.95 -24.20 21.11
C SER A 31 19.17 -25.11 21.32
N LEU A 32 19.79 -25.09 22.51
CA LEU A 32 20.98 -25.92 22.79
C LEU A 32 20.80 -26.77 24.05
N ASP A 33 19.90 -27.75 23.97
CA ASP A 33 20.05 -28.99 24.76
C ASP A 33 19.34 -30.17 24.09
N ASN A 34 20.06 -30.98 23.29
CA ASN A 34 20.40 -32.32 23.75
C ASN A 34 21.33 -33.10 22.79
N SER A 35 22.32 -33.69 23.44
CA SER A 35 23.22 -34.79 23.06
C SER A 35 22.70 -35.90 22.13
N ASN A 36 23.48 -36.25 21.08
CA ASN A 36 24.16 -37.55 20.81
C ASN A 36 24.46 -37.80 19.31
N PRO A 37 25.41 -38.71 18.96
CA PRO A 37 26.52 -38.36 18.06
C PRO A 37 26.42 -38.89 16.62
N LEU A 38 27.21 -38.21 15.78
CA LEU A 38 27.81 -38.58 14.49
C LEU A 38 27.66 -40.05 14.05
N ASN A 39 27.11 -40.25 12.85
CA ASN A 39 27.50 -41.38 12.00
C ASN A 39 27.76 -40.92 10.57
N SER A 40 29.00 -41.14 10.13
CA SER A 40 29.55 -40.87 8.81
C SER A 40 29.06 -41.89 7.77
N GLY A 41 28.63 -41.41 6.61
CA GLY A 41 28.35 -42.26 5.45
C GLY A 41 28.28 -41.47 4.16
N SER A 42 29.42 -41.34 3.49
CA SER A 42 29.53 -40.80 2.13
C SER A 42 28.85 -41.74 1.12
N PHE A 43 27.93 -41.22 0.31
CA PHE A 43 27.56 -41.83 -0.96
C PHE A 43 27.29 -40.73 -2.00
N PHE A 44 28.06 -40.76 -3.09
CA PHE A 44 27.85 -39.95 -4.29
C PHE A 44 26.62 -40.44 -5.05
N GLY A 45 25.78 -39.51 -5.54
CA GLY A 45 24.63 -39.83 -6.39
C GLY A 45 23.98 -38.60 -7.01
N SER A 46 24.45 -38.28 -8.22
CA SER A 46 23.79 -37.53 -9.31
C SER A 46 22.68 -36.50 -9.02
N SER A 47 22.96 -35.27 -9.43
CA SER A 47 22.01 -34.18 -9.68
C SER A 47 20.88 -34.59 -10.63
N SER A 48 19.64 -34.52 -10.16
CA SER A 48 18.46 -34.34 -11.01
C SER A 48 17.76 -33.05 -10.58
N SER A 49 17.83 -32.04 -11.43
CA SER A 49 17.07 -30.81 -11.32
C SER A 49 15.58 -31.12 -11.42
N SER A 50 14.87 -31.09 -10.30
CA SER A 50 13.43 -30.96 -10.30
C SER A 50 13.10 -29.48 -10.27
N GLN A 51 12.73 -28.93 -11.42
CA GLN A 51 11.95 -27.69 -11.46
C GLN A 51 10.68 -27.90 -10.63
N PRO A 52 10.29 -26.95 -9.76
CA PRO A 52 8.90 -26.87 -9.36
C PRO A 52 8.09 -26.42 -10.57
N GLN A 53 7.09 -27.23 -10.93
CA GLN A 53 6.06 -26.86 -11.89
C GLN A 53 5.40 -25.54 -11.47
N GLU A 54 5.52 -24.53 -12.33
CA GLU A 54 4.44 -23.58 -12.56
C GLU A 54 3.15 -24.35 -12.80
N SER A 55 2.15 -24.18 -11.94
CA SER A 55 0.71 -24.28 -12.26
C SER A 55 -0.11 -24.02 -10.99
N ALA A 56 -0.28 -22.75 -10.68
CA ALA A 56 -1.57 -22.23 -10.27
C ALA A 56 -1.65 -20.84 -10.94
N VAL A 57 -2.39 -20.76 -12.04
CA VAL A 57 -2.85 -19.47 -12.56
C VAL A 57 -3.88 -18.98 -11.54
N VAL A 58 -3.37 -18.41 -10.45
CA VAL A 58 -4.14 -17.43 -9.68
C VAL A 58 -4.31 -16.29 -10.67
N SER A 59 -5.56 -15.92 -10.96
CA SER A 59 -5.85 -14.74 -11.77
C SER A 59 -5.04 -13.59 -11.19
N ALA A 60 -4.05 -13.12 -11.96
CA ALA A 60 -3.29 -11.94 -11.61
C ALA A 60 -4.31 -10.83 -11.29
N ASN A 61 -4.10 -10.12 -10.18
CA ASN A 61 -4.82 -8.88 -9.95
C ASN A 61 -4.59 -8.02 -11.20
N PRO A 62 -5.64 -7.67 -11.96
CA PRO A 62 -5.48 -7.05 -13.26
C PRO A 62 -5.03 -5.60 -13.23
N ASN A 63 -4.80 -5.05 -12.03
CA ASN A 63 -4.27 -3.72 -11.87
C ASN A 63 -2.74 -3.79 -11.64
N PRO A 64 -1.90 -3.44 -12.62
CA PRO A 64 -0.44 -3.40 -12.55
C PRO A 64 0.05 -2.21 -11.75
N ASN A 65 -0.74 -1.69 -10.81
CA ASN A 65 -0.19 -0.86 -9.75
C ASN A 65 0.39 -1.79 -8.67
N PRO A 66 1.71 -1.99 -8.65
CA PRO A 66 2.36 -3.02 -7.89
C PRO A 66 2.43 -2.55 -6.44
N TYR A 67 1.70 -3.19 -5.55
CA TYR A 67 2.36 -3.60 -4.31
C TYR A 67 2.32 -5.11 -4.36
N LEU A 68 3.22 -5.69 -5.15
CA LEU A 68 3.20 -7.12 -5.51
C LEU A 68 3.44 -8.07 -4.33
N THR A 69 3.32 -7.62 -3.09
CA THR A 69 3.69 -8.43 -1.94
C THR A 69 2.67 -8.37 -0.79
N SER A 70 1.70 -7.45 -0.78
CA SER A 70 0.57 -7.55 0.17
C SER A 70 -0.77 -7.29 -0.51
N ALA A 71 -1.63 -8.31 -0.52
CA ALA A 71 -2.81 -8.42 -1.35
C ALA A 71 -4.00 -7.50 -0.99
N ALA A 72 -3.80 -6.30 -0.45
CA ALA A 72 -4.91 -5.34 -0.35
C ALA A 72 -4.51 -3.86 -0.35
N ILE A 73 -4.18 -3.29 -1.52
CA ILE A 73 -4.30 -1.82 -1.72
C ILE A 73 -5.66 -1.48 -2.30
N VAL A 74 -6.17 -2.41 -3.09
CA VAL A 74 -7.55 -2.44 -3.51
C VAL A 74 -8.24 -3.46 -2.60
N PRO A 75 -9.24 -3.05 -1.79
CA PRO A 75 -9.91 -3.97 -0.89
C PRO A 75 -10.63 -5.06 -1.69
N ASP A 76 -10.40 -6.30 -1.35
CA ASP A 76 -11.17 -7.49 -1.73
C ASP A 76 -11.31 -8.34 -0.45
N PHE A 77 -12.46 -8.27 0.21
CA PHE A 77 -12.68 -8.91 1.51
C PHE A 77 -13.18 -10.36 1.37
N ASN A 78 -13.59 -10.79 0.18
CA ASN A 78 -14.16 -12.12 -0.07
C ASN A 78 -13.35 -12.97 -1.06
N ALA A 79 -12.23 -12.45 -1.56
CA ALA A 79 -11.33 -13.06 -2.53
C ALA A 79 -12.03 -13.43 -3.86
N ASP A 80 -13.01 -12.62 -4.30
CA ASP A 80 -13.71 -12.85 -5.56
C ASP A 80 -13.08 -12.13 -6.77
N GLY A 81 -11.99 -11.39 -6.54
CA GLY A 81 -11.24 -10.66 -7.54
C GLY A 81 -11.83 -9.30 -7.88
N LYS A 82 -12.86 -8.85 -7.15
CA LYS A 82 -13.49 -7.55 -7.32
C LYS A 82 -13.15 -6.62 -6.17
N THR A 83 -13.12 -5.34 -6.51
CA THR A 83 -12.86 -4.27 -5.56
C THR A 83 -14.09 -4.04 -4.69
N ASP A 84 -13.94 -4.28 -3.42
CA ASP A 84 -14.90 -3.96 -2.38
C ASP A 84 -14.81 -2.50 -1.92
N LYS A 85 -15.61 -2.09 -0.94
CA LYS A 85 -15.54 -0.75 -0.36
C LYS A 85 -15.49 -0.74 1.15
N VAL A 86 -14.53 0.02 1.69
CA VAL A 86 -14.52 0.44 3.09
C VAL A 86 -15.12 1.84 3.18
N TRP A 87 -16.08 2.00 4.08
CA TRP A 87 -16.75 3.26 4.35
C TRP A 87 -16.58 3.64 5.80
N VAL A 88 -16.33 4.93 6.04
CA VAL A 88 -16.12 5.47 7.37
C VAL A 88 -17.09 6.61 7.62
N ASN A 89 -17.80 6.55 8.73
CA ASN A 89 -18.69 7.61 9.18
C ASN A 89 -17.92 8.64 10.02
N THR A 90 -17.78 9.86 9.52
CA THR A 90 -17.04 10.96 10.17
C THR A 90 -17.62 11.42 11.52
N GLN A 91 -18.91 11.15 11.79
CA GLN A 91 -19.58 11.61 13.00
C GLN A 91 -19.56 10.56 14.11
N THR A 92 -19.74 9.29 13.75
CA THR A 92 -19.84 8.18 14.70
C THR A 92 -18.58 7.35 14.79
N GLY A 93 -17.69 7.45 13.81
CA GLY A 93 -16.51 6.62 13.70
C GLY A 93 -16.80 5.18 13.26
N GLU A 94 -18.03 4.89 12.82
CA GLU A 94 -18.36 3.56 12.31
C GLU A 94 -17.59 3.28 11.02
N ILE A 95 -16.95 2.11 10.96
CA ILE A 95 -16.33 1.57 9.76
C ILE A 95 -17.19 0.40 9.28
N ILE A 96 -17.62 0.45 8.01
CA ILE A 96 -18.35 -0.65 7.36
C ILE A 96 -17.59 -1.13 6.13
N VAL A 97 -17.75 -2.41 5.82
CA VAL A 97 -17.28 -3.06 4.61
C VAL A 97 -18.49 -3.38 3.74
N ARG A 98 -18.39 -3.11 2.44
CA ARG A 98 -19.37 -3.47 1.41
C ARG A 98 -18.70 -4.37 0.37
N LEU A 99 -19.25 -5.57 0.19
CA LEU A 99 -18.85 -6.45 -0.90
C LEU A 99 -19.50 -5.97 -2.21
N MET A 100 -18.74 -5.87 -3.29
CA MET A 100 -19.19 -5.25 -4.53
C MET A 100 -19.28 -6.25 -5.69
N ASP A 101 -20.24 -6.06 -6.59
CA ASP A 101 -20.33 -6.74 -7.88
C ASP A 101 -20.79 -5.73 -8.93
N GLY A 102 -19.82 -5.02 -9.52
CA GLY A 102 -20.05 -3.76 -10.22
C GLY A 102 -20.77 -2.78 -9.30
N ALA A 103 -21.86 -2.18 -9.79
CA ALA A 103 -22.67 -1.23 -9.02
C ALA A 103 -23.57 -1.88 -7.94
N ARG A 104 -23.57 -3.22 -7.80
CA ARG A 104 -24.41 -3.92 -6.82
C ARG A 104 -23.65 -4.12 -5.51
N ILE A 105 -24.25 -3.72 -4.40
CA ILE A 105 -23.81 -4.12 -3.05
C ILE A 105 -24.29 -5.55 -2.78
N VAL A 106 -23.36 -6.49 -2.64
CA VAL A 106 -23.65 -7.92 -2.39
C VAL A 106 -23.91 -8.15 -0.91
N GLU A 107 -23.09 -7.58 -0.04
CA GLU A 107 -23.20 -7.70 1.41
C GLU A 107 -22.62 -6.46 2.09
N GLN A 108 -23.08 -6.17 3.30
CA GLN A 108 -22.52 -5.11 4.14
C GLN A 108 -22.38 -5.60 5.58
N GLY A 109 -21.24 -5.32 6.21
CA GLY A 109 -20.99 -5.57 7.63
C GLY A 109 -20.26 -4.41 8.30
N SER A 110 -20.38 -4.34 9.62
CA SER A 110 -19.76 -3.28 10.44
C SER A 110 -18.56 -3.85 11.19
N LEU A 111 -17.42 -3.18 11.09
CA LEU A 111 -16.24 -3.43 11.91
C LEU A 111 -16.38 -2.81 13.31
N GLY A 112 -17.37 -1.93 13.49
CA GLY A 112 -17.63 -1.22 14.73
C GLY A 112 -17.27 0.26 14.67
N GLN A 113 -17.39 0.93 15.81
CA GLN A 113 -17.13 2.36 15.97
C GLN A 113 -15.76 2.61 16.60
N PHE A 114 -15.00 3.51 15.99
CA PHE A 114 -13.67 3.90 16.43
C PHE A 114 -13.58 5.41 16.59
N ASP A 115 -12.88 5.89 17.63
CA ASP A 115 -12.58 7.31 17.74
C ASP A 115 -11.59 7.71 16.64
N LEU A 116 -12.08 8.29 15.55
CA LEU A 116 -11.29 8.68 14.38
C LEU A 116 -10.22 9.76 14.68
N SER A 117 -10.31 10.42 15.85
CA SER A 117 -9.25 11.33 16.30
C SER A 117 -8.05 10.59 16.89
N ALA A 118 -8.28 9.39 17.41
CA ALA A 118 -7.26 8.54 18.03
C ALA A 118 -6.83 7.39 17.11
N TYR A 119 -7.75 6.79 16.35
CA TYR A 119 -7.48 5.60 15.55
C TYR A 119 -7.17 5.93 14.09
N ASP A 120 -6.20 5.20 13.56
CA ASP A 120 -5.96 5.03 12.12
C ASP A 120 -6.13 3.56 11.75
N TYR A 121 -6.26 3.30 10.45
CA TYR A 121 -6.25 1.94 9.95
C TYR A 121 -5.44 1.80 8.66
N LYS A 122 -4.98 0.57 8.41
CA LYS A 122 -4.50 0.11 7.12
C LYS A 122 -5.23 -1.18 6.75
N ILE A 123 -5.37 -1.41 5.45
CA ILE A 123 -5.90 -2.65 4.90
C ILE A 123 -4.77 -3.41 4.21
N ALA A 124 -4.74 -4.73 4.35
CA ALA A 124 -3.70 -5.62 3.83
C ALA A 124 -4.14 -7.08 3.93
N ASP A 125 -3.50 -8.04 3.26
CA ASP A 125 -3.70 -9.47 3.54
C ASP A 125 -2.65 -9.95 4.56
N PHE A 126 -3.00 -9.99 5.84
CA PHE A 126 -2.03 -10.30 6.90
C PHE A 126 -1.75 -11.80 7.03
N ASN A 127 -2.63 -12.66 6.50
CA ASN A 127 -2.56 -14.10 6.71
C ASN A 127 -2.30 -14.92 5.43
N GLY A 128 -2.33 -14.29 4.25
CA GLY A 128 -2.09 -14.88 2.95
C GLY A 128 -3.29 -15.63 2.36
N ASP A 129 -4.51 -15.37 2.82
CA ASP A 129 -5.74 -16.04 2.33
C ASP A 129 -6.42 -15.31 1.17
N SER A 130 -5.77 -14.27 0.64
CA SER A 130 -6.24 -13.40 -0.45
C SER A 130 -7.46 -12.56 -0.08
N LYS A 131 -7.75 -12.40 1.22
CA LYS A 131 -8.77 -11.47 1.70
C LYS A 131 -8.12 -10.29 2.41
N THR A 132 -8.83 -9.18 2.33
CA THR A 132 -8.43 -7.94 2.98
C THR A 132 -8.72 -7.98 4.46
N ASP A 133 -7.68 -7.75 5.26
CA ASP A 133 -7.70 -7.62 6.71
C ASP A 133 -7.43 -6.17 7.13
N PHE A 134 -7.50 -5.88 8.44
CA PHE A 134 -7.18 -4.55 8.99
C PHE A 134 -6.01 -4.59 9.99
N LEU A 135 -5.16 -3.58 9.91
CA LEU A 135 -4.36 -3.10 11.05
C LEU A 135 -5.04 -1.85 11.62
N LEU A 136 -5.51 -1.93 12.85
CA LEU A 136 -6.03 -0.80 13.61
C LEU A 136 -4.96 -0.27 14.56
N ARG A 137 -4.69 1.04 14.53
CA ARG A 137 -3.68 1.69 15.38
C ARG A 137 -4.27 2.87 16.14
N ASN A 138 -4.13 2.87 17.46
CA ASN A 138 -4.36 4.05 18.28
C ASN A 138 -3.11 4.94 18.27
N LYS A 139 -3.16 6.06 17.56
CA LYS A 139 -2.08 7.04 17.41
C LYS A 139 -1.79 7.83 18.70
N ALA A 140 -2.64 7.77 19.71
CA ALA A 140 -2.41 8.44 20.99
C ALA A 140 -1.73 7.51 22.02
N THR A 141 -2.11 6.23 22.06
CA THR A 141 -1.58 5.26 23.03
C THR A 141 -0.49 4.34 22.44
N GLY A 142 -0.45 4.21 21.12
CA GLY A 142 0.45 3.29 20.43
C GLY A 142 -0.07 1.84 20.35
N GLU A 143 -1.30 1.57 20.79
CA GLU A 143 -1.93 0.24 20.68
C GLU A 143 -2.18 -0.13 19.22
N ASN A 144 -1.93 -1.40 18.89
CA ASN A 144 -2.10 -1.95 17.54
C ASN A 144 -2.90 -3.24 17.61
N THR A 145 -3.84 -3.46 16.69
CA THR A 145 -4.64 -4.69 16.58
C THR A 145 -4.72 -5.11 15.13
N ILE A 146 -4.40 -6.38 14.86
CA ILE A 146 -4.70 -7.01 13.56
C ILE A 146 -6.08 -7.64 13.66
N VAL A 147 -6.93 -7.38 12.67
CA VAL A 147 -8.26 -7.95 12.53
C VAL A 147 -8.31 -8.71 11.21
N LEU A 148 -8.33 -10.04 11.30
CA LEU A 148 -8.49 -10.90 10.14
C LEU A 148 -9.97 -10.99 9.75
N MET A 149 -10.28 -10.82 8.47
CA MET A 149 -11.64 -10.76 7.94
C MET A 149 -12.01 -12.01 7.13
N ASP A 150 -13.30 -12.28 7.03
CA ASP A 150 -13.88 -13.28 6.12
C ASP A 150 -15.16 -12.69 5.52
N GLY A 151 -15.03 -12.06 4.35
CA GLY A 151 -16.05 -11.18 3.79
C GLY A 151 -16.32 -10.00 4.73
N THR A 152 -17.58 -9.79 5.09
CA THR A 152 -17.96 -8.67 5.97
C THR A 152 -17.77 -8.95 7.47
N ARG A 153 -17.26 -10.13 7.84
CA ARG A 153 -17.20 -10.62 9.22
C ARG A 153 -15.78 -10.65 9.75
N VAL A 154 -15.60 -10.33 11.03
CA VAL A 154 -14.35 -10.55 11.74
C VAL A 154 -14.15 -12.05 11.98
N ALA A 155 -13.14 -12.64 11.35
CA ALA A 155 -12.75 -14.03 11.56
C ALA A 155 -11.95 -14.19 12.86
N SER A 156 -10.98 -13.29 13.09
CA SER A 156 -10.25 -13.22 14.35
C SER A 156 -9.64 -11.82 14.56
N ALA A 157 -9.23 -11.51 15.78
CA ALA A 157 -8.50 -10.28 16.07
C ALA A 157 -7.50 -10.52 17.20
N ALA A 158 -6.32 -9.91 17.11
CA ALA A 158 -5.35 -9.93 18.19
C ALA A 158 -4.62 -8.59 18.33
N SER A 159 -4.41 -8.17 19.57
CA SER A 159 -3.57 -7.02 19.88
C SER A 159 -2.10 -7.37 19.72
N LEU A 160 -1.35 -6.51 19.05
CA LEU A 160 0.11 -6.57 19.02
C LEU A 160 0.69 -5.77 20.18
N THR A 161 2.03 -5.82 20.31
CA THR A 161 2.72 -4.97 21.28
C THR A 161 2.48 -3.49 20.96
N THR A 162 2.34 -2.68 22.01
CA THR A 162 2.23 -1.22 21.88
C THR A 162 3.53 -0.65 21.31
N VAL A 163 3.41 0.23 20.31
CA VAL A 163 4.54 0.94 19.69
C VAL A 163 4.35 2.42 19.89
N ASP A 164 5.38 3.11 20.37
CA ASP A 164 5.37 4.55 20.67
C ASP A 164 4.60 5.36 19.59
N PRO A 165 3.69 6.25 19.99
CA PRO A 165 2.91 7.11 19.09
C PRO A 165 3.69 7.82 17.98
N ALA A 166 4.97 8.15 18.18
CA ALA A 166 5.81 8.81 17.19
C ALA A 166 6.15 7.93 15.98
N TRP A 167 5.95 6.61 16.08
CA TRP A 167 6.17 5.67 14.99
C TRP A 167 4.90 5.47 14.18
N THR A 168 5.01 5.45 12.86
CA THR A 168 3.93 5.17 11.93
C THR A 168 4.16 3.82 11.25
N PRO A 169 3.12 2.96 11.16
CA PRO A 169 3.23 1.71 10.42
C PRO A 169 3.05 1.99 8.92
N ASN A 170 3.79 1.26 8.11
CA ASN A 170 3.55 0.98 6.71
C ASN A 170 3.50 -0.54 6.54
N ILE A 171 2.94 -1.00 5.43
CA ILE A 171 2.65 -2.42 5.18
C ILE A 171 3.28 -2.84 3.86
N GLY A 172 3.64 -4.12 3.79
CA GLY A 172 4.23 -4.78 2.63
C GLY A 172 4.69 -6.16 3.06
N ASP A 173 4.96 -7.07 2.15
CA ASP A 173 5.62 -8.35 2.46
C ASP A 173 7.09 -8.21 2.13
N PHE A 174 7.92 -8.07 3.15
CA PHE A 174 9.36 -7.84 2.98
C PHE A 174 10.13 -9.16 2.81
N ASN A 175 9.54 -10.29 3.19
CA ASN A 175 10.21 -11.59 3.22
C ASN A 175 9.81 -12.52 2.04
N GLY A 176 8.77 -12.17 1.29
CA GLY A 176 8.27 -12.87 0.10
C GLY A 176 7.36 -14.07 0.42
N ASP A 177 6.79 -14.16 1.63
CA ASP A 177 5.91 -15.26 2.05
C ASP A 177 4.42 -15.03 1.73
N ARG A 178 4.09 -13.89 1.10
CA ARG A 178 2.76 -13.41 0.72
C ARG A 178 1.86 -13.03 1.90
N LYS A 179 2.44 -12.80 3.06
CA LYS A 179 1.74 -12.25 4.22
C LYS A 179 2.24 -10.84 4.49
N THR A 180 1.33 -10.00 4.96
CA THR A 180 1.69 -8.60 5.22
C THR A 180 2.53 -8.45 6.47
N ASP A 181 3.74 -7.94 6.29
CA ASP A 181 4.63 -7.45 7.34
C ASP A 181 4.38 -5.96 7.65
N ILE A 182 4.99 -5.45 8.73
CA ILE A 182 4.87 -4.06 9.15
C ILE A 182 6.22 -3.36 9.16
N PHE A 183 6.37 -2.31 8.35
CA PHE A 183 7.48 -1.37 8.44
C PHE A 183 7.12 -0.19 9.36
N TRP A 184 7.86 -0.04 10.45
CA TRP A 184 7.72 1.07 11.38
C TRP A 184 8.71 2.18 11.05
N HIS A 185 8.23 3.41 10.93
CA HIS A 185 9.05 4.59 10.70
C HIS A 185 8.76 5.68 11.73
N ASN A 186 9.79 6.26 12.32
CA ASN A 186 9.67 7.44 13.16
C ASN A 186 10.14 8.67 12.38
N SER A 187 9.20 9.48 11.86
CA SER A 187 9.54 10.65 11.06
C SER A 187 10.12 11.83 11.87
N GLN A 188 10.21 11.71 13.20
CA GLN A 188 10.84 12.72 14.05
C GLN A 188 12.33 12.42 14.28
N THR A 189 12.68 11.13 14.36
CA THR A 189 14.05 10.67 14.65
C THR A 189 14.74 10.02 13.46
N GLY A 190 13.98 9.62 12.44
CA GLY A 190 14.42 8.84 11.30
C GLY A 190 14.63 7.35 11.61
N GLU A 191 14.25 6.88 12.80
CA GLU A 191 14.43 5.47 13.17
C GLU A 191 13.46 4.57 12.40
N ASN A 192 13.92 3.34 12.08
CA ASN A 192 13.22 2.40 11.22
C ASN A 192 13.25 0.99 11.84
N ALA A 193 12.18 0.23 11.65
CA ALA A 193 12.13 -1.18 12.05
C ALA A 193 11.18 -1.97 11.15
N ILE A 194 11.40 -3.28 11.03
CA ILE A 194 10.47 -4.21 10.37
C ILE A 194 10.01 -5.25 11.37
N TRP A 195 8.71 -5.51 11.37
CA TRP A 195 8.10 -6.67 11.99
C TRP A 195 7.64 -7.61 10.89
N GLU A 196 8.28 -8.78 10.80
CA GLU A 196 7.82 -9.86 9.94
C GLU A 196 6.66 -10.56 10.65
N MET A 197 5.56 -10.81 9.93
CA MET A 197 4.28 -11.23 10.46
C MET A 197 3.86 -12.62 9.94
N ASP A 198 3.11 -13.35 10.76
CA ASP A 198 2.35 -14.53 10.34
C ASP A 198 0.91 -14.39 10.89
N GLY A 199 0.02 -13.84 10.06
CA GLY A 199 -1.33 -13.46 10.47
C GLY A 199 -1.28 -12.42 11.59
N THR A 200 -1.72 -12.83 12.77
CA THR A 200 -1.74 -11.97 13.96
C THR A 200 -0.47 -12.04 14.82
N THR A 201 0.57 -12.75 14.37
CA THR A 201 1.78 -13.02 15.17
C THR A 201 2.98 -12.29 14.59
N VAL A 202 3.76 -11.60 15.43
CA VAL A 202 5.08 -11.08 15.04
C VAL A 202 6.10 -12.22 15.15
N VAL A 203 6.62 -12.71 14.03
CA VAL A 203 7.60 -13.81 13.99
C VAL A 203 9.03 -13.31 14.15
N ASN A 204 9.31 -12.09 13.70
CA ASN A 204 10.61 -11.45 13.85
C ASN A 204 10.44 -9.93 13.94
N ALA A 205 11.32 -9.25 14.68
CA ALA A 205 11.31 -7.80 14.83
C ALA A 205 12.74 -7.27 14.80
N THR A 206 13.05 -6.46 13.79
CA THR A 206 14.41 -5.99 13.51
C THR A 206 14.44 -4.47 13.38
N VAL A 207 15.35 -3.82 14.11
CA VAL A 207 15.65 -2.39 13.93
C VAL A 207 16.57 -2.23 12.73
N LEU A 208 16.26 -1.30 11.84
CA LEU A 208 17.05 -0.95 10.67
C LEU A 208 17.85 0.33 10.90
N ASP A 209 18.66 0.70 9.92
CA ASP A 209 19.41 1.96 9.95
C ASP A 209 18.48 3.17 10.08
N THR A 210 18.94 4.19 10.82
CA THR A 210 18.27 5.49 10.90
C THR A 210 18.46 6.26 9.59
N THR A 211 17.39 6.86 9.08
CA THR A 211 17.38 7.76 7.92
C THR A 211 17.33 9.23 8.32
N ASP A 212 17.47 10.16 7.37
CA ASP A 212 17.12 11.56 7.61
C ASP A 212 15.61 11.66 7.93
N PRO A 213 15.19 12.31 9.04
CA PRO A 213 13.78 12.49 9.39
C PRO A 213 12.91 13.16 8.31
N ALA A 214 13.53 13.89 7.37
CA ALA A 214 12.83 14.51 6.24
C ALA A 214 12.51 13.54 5.09
N LEU A 215 13.02 12.30 5.14
CA LEU A 215 12.70 11.26 4.16
C LEU A 215 11.34 10.64 4.45
N THR A 216 10.55 10.48 3.40
CA THR A 216 9.27 9.77 3.40
C THR A 216 9.42 8.43 2.70
N ALA A 217 8.90 7.36 3.31
CA ALA A 217 8.94 6.01 2.77
C ALA A 217 7.69 5.70 1.94
N SER A 218 7.90 5.05 0.80
CA SER A 218 6.88 4.33 0.03
C SER A 218 7.30 2.87 -0.08
N ILE A 219 6.40 1.96 0.28
CA ILE A 219 6.68 0.52 0.30
C ILE A 219 6.19 -0.08 -1.01
N VAL A 220 7.07 -0.73 -1.78
CA VAL A 220 6.74 -1.20 -3.13
C VAL A 220 7.78 -2.21 -3.61
N ASP A 221 7.43 -3.20 -4.44
CA ASP A 221 8.42 -4.07 -5.08
C ASP A 221 9.10 -3.31 -6.23
N PHE A 222 10.33 -2.84 -5.99
CA PHE A 222 11.01 -1.92 -6.90
C PHE A 222 11.96 -2.65 -7.85
N ASP A 223 12.28 -3.92 -7.60
CA ASP A 223 13.18 -4.72 -8.45
C ASP A 223 12.54 -6.01 -9.00
N ALA A 224 11.22 -6.17 -8.81
CA ALA A 224 10.40 -7.28 -9.29
C ALA A 224 10.80 -8.64 -8.70
N ASN A 225 11.33 -8.66 -7.48
CA ASN A 225 11.77 -9.89 -6.82
C ASN A 225 10.67 -10.58 -5.99
N GLY A 226 9.48 -9.96 -5.90
CA GLY A 226 8.35 -10.43 -5.10
C GLY A 226 8.43 -10.06 -3.62
N LYS A 227 9.31 -9.11 -3.24
CA LYS A 227 9.44 -8.56 -1.89
C LYS A 227 9.28 -7.04 -1.93
N SER A 228 8.71 -6.50 -0.86
CA SER A 228 8.50 -5.07 -0.71
C SER A 228 9.84 -4.40 -0.44
N ASP A 229 10.20 -3.46 -1.29
CA ASP A 229 11.30 -2.53 -1.11
C ASP A 229 10.83 -1.20 -0.51
N ILE A 230 11.77 -0.29 -0.27
CA ILE A 230 11.46 1.05 0.25
C ILE A 230 12.02 2.12 -0.68
N PHE A 231 11.14 2.87 -1.33
CA PHE A 231 11.49 4.12 -2.00
C PHE A 231 11.44 5.28 -1.00
N TRP A 232 12.54 5.98 -0.85
CA TRP A 232 12.69 7.13 0.03
C TRP A 232 12.73 8.42 -0.77
N ARG A 233 11.93 9.41 -0.37
CA ARG A 233 11.96 10.76 -0.95
C ARG A 233 12.02 11.84 0.11
N ASN A 234 12.96 12.77 -0.05
CA ASN A 234 12.98 14.03 0.68
C ASN A 234 12.23 15.08 -0.14
N GLN A 235 11.03 15.44 0.28
CA GLN A 235 10.19 16.40 -0.46
C GLN A 235 10.73 17.83 -0.44
N THR A 236 11.69 18.14 0.45
CA THR A 236 12.28 19.48 0.57
C THR A 236 13.54 19.63 -0.28
N THR A 237 14.46 18.68 -0.23
CA THR A 237 15.71 18.71 -1.00
C THR A 237 15.57 18.10 -2.39
N GLY A 238 14.58 17.23 -2.56
CA GLY A 238 14.35 16.48 -3.79
C GLY A 238 15.17 15.20 -3.92
N GLU A 239 15.95 14.83 -2.90
CA GLU A 239 16.74 13.60 -2.87
C GLU A 239 15.84 12.37 -2.89
N ASN A 240 16.26 11.36 -3.64
CA ASN A 240 15.58 10.08 -3.77
C ASN A 240 16.58 8.94 -3.53
N SER A 241 16.18 7.91 -2.82
CA SER A 241 16.94 6.66 -2.68
C SER A 241 16.01 5.47 -2.65
N VAL A 242 16.55 4.28 -2.86
CA VAL A 242 15.82 3.01 -2.75
C VAL A 242 16.59 2.05 -1.88
N TRP A 243 15.87 1.33 -1.03
CA TRP A 243 16.38 0.19 -0.27
C TRP A 243 15.71 -1.06 -0.83
N PHE A 244 16.49 -1.88 -1.54
CA PHE A 244 16.03 -3.22 -1.92
C PHE A 244 16.11 -4.14 -0.71
N MET A 245 15.01 -4.83 -0.40
CA MET A 245 14.83 -5.56 0.84
C MET A 245 14.83 -7.07 0.62
N ASP A 246 15.37 -7.79 1.60
CA ASP A 246 15.26 -9.25 1.72
C ASP A 246 15.00 -9.58 3.19
N GLY A 247 13.71 -9.62 3.54
CA GLY A 247 13.24 -9.53 4.92
C GLY A 247 13.75 -8.24 5.56
N ALA A 248 14.42 -8.36 6.69
CA ALA A 248 15.06 -7.22 7.36
C ALA A 248 16.44 -6.81 6.80
N GLN A 249 16.98 -7.47 5.77
CA GLN A 249 18.24 -7.05 5.13
C GLN A 249 17.96 -6.01 4.04
N LYS A 250 18.84 -5.01 3.89
CA LYS A 250 18.73 -3.99 2.84
C LYS A 250 19.98 -3.87 1.98
N THR A 251 19.78 -3.53 0.72
CA THR A 251 20.81 -2.96 -0.16
C THR A 251 20.37 -1.58 -0.61
N GLU A 252 21.18 -0.56 -0.34
CA GLU A 252 20.80 0.85 -0.54
C GLU A 252 21.45 1.46 -1.79
N PHE A 253 20.66 2.23 -2.53
CA PHE A 253 21.11 2.98 -3.70
C PHE A 253 20.52 4.39 -3.72
N SER A 254 21.32 5.37 -4.14
CA SER A 254 20.81 6.71 -4.45
C SER A 254 20.26 6.76 -5.87
N LEU A 255 19.14 7.46 -6.05
CA LEU A 255 18.55 7.77 -7.35
C LEU A 255 18.76 9.25 -7.69
N GLN A 256 18.47 9.61 -8.94
CA GLN A 256 18.50 11.00 -9.36
C GLN A 256 17.53 11.83 -8.51
N SER A 257 17.95 13.03 -8.07
CA SER A 257 17.08 13.95 -7.36
C SER A 257 16.10 14.64 -8.30
N GLN A 258 14.90 14.95 -7.78
CA GLN A 258 13.87 15.76 -8.43
C GLN A 258 13.46 16.85 -7.45
N ASP A 259 13.56 18.11 -7.84
CA ASP A 259 13.29 19.25 -6.93
C ASP A 259 11.90 19.17 -6.27
N ALA A 260 11.69 19.97 -5.23
CA ALA A 260 10.51 19.94 -4.38
C ALA A 260 9.18 20.20 -5.11
N ALA A 261 9.19 20.80 -6.31
CA ALA A 261 7.97 21.01 -7.09
C ALA A 261 7.42 19.71 -7.69
N TRP A 262 8.26 18.67 -7.80
CA TRP A 262 7.89 17.38 -8.34
C TRP A 262 7.28 16.45 -7.29
N THR A 263 6.07 15.97 -7.54
CA THR A 263 5.42 14.87 -6.83
C THR A 263 5.46 13.61 -7.70
N TYR A 264 5.19 12.45 -7.10
CA TYR A 264 5.29 11.16 -7.78
C TYR A 264 4.10 10.24 -7.49
N GLN A 265 3.85 9.31 -8.40
CA GLN A 265 3.00 8.13 -8.23
C GLN A 265 3.81 6.91 -8.70
N LEU A 266 3.61 5.77 -8.06
CA LEU A 266 4.30 4.50 -8.35
C LEU A 266 3.36 3.57 -9.14
N GLY A 267 3.86 2.92 -10.19
CA GLY A 267 3.10 1.99 -11.03
C GLY A 267 4.03 1.24 -11.97
N ASP A 268 3.61 0.16 -12.63
CA ASP A 268 4.38 -0.50 -13.69
C ASP A 268 3.92 0.03 -15.05
N PHE A 269 4.65 0.97 -15.66
CA PHE A 269 4.22 1.62 -16.91
C PHE A 269 4.61 0.82 -18.16
N ASN A 270 5.48 -0.18 -18.04
CA ASN A 270 6.00 -0.94 -19.18
C ASN A 270 5.61 -2.44 -19.18
N GLY A 271 5.00 -2.93 -18.10
CA GLY A 271 4.52 -4.30 -17.93
C GLY A 271 5.61 -5.31 -17.58
N ASP A 272 6.73 -4.87 -16.98
CA ASP A 272 7.85 -5.73 -16.61
C ASP A 272 7.90 -6.12 -15.12
N LEU A 273 6.89 -5.70 -14.35
CA LEU A 273 6.70 -5.89 -12.91
C LEU A 273 7.67 -5.09 -12.02
N THR A 274 8.59 -4.32 -12.61
CA THR A 274 9.41 -3.35 -11.88
C THR A 274 8.58 -2.11 -11.61
N THR A 275 8.68 -1.53 -10.41
CA THR A 275 8.01 -0.27 -10.15
C THR A 275 8.66 0.89 -10.88
N ASP A 276 7.87 1.57 -11.70
CA ASP A 276 8.16 2.82 -12.39
C ASP A 276 7.58 4.04 -11.62
N LEU A 277 7.96 5.26 -12.04
CA LEU A 277 7.47 6.50 -11.44
C LEU A 277 6.83 7.45 -12.45
N LEU A 278 5.61 7.87 -12.19
CA LEU A 278 5.01 9.05 -12.81
C LEU A 278 5.34 10.29 -11.97
N TRP A 279 6.11 11.21 -12.53
CA TRP A 279 6.45 12.50 -11.93
C TRP A 279 5.53 13.60 -12.45
N ARG A 280 5.11 14.49 -11.54
CA ARG A 280 4.28 15.66 -11.84
C ARG A 280 4.88 16.91 -11.20
N ASN A 281 5.16 17.93 -11.99
CA ASN A 281 5.57 19.23 -11.47
C ASN A 281 4.32 20.05 -11.11
N THR A 282 4.14 20.32 -9.83
CA THR A 282 2.96 21.03 -9.31
C THR A 282 2.95 22.53 -9.61
N GLN A 283 4.08 23.09 -10.06
CA GLN A 283 4.21 24.52 -10.40
C GLN A 283 4.06 24.76 -11.91
N THR A 284 4.66 23.91 -12.75
CA THR A 284 4.65 24.06 -14.21
C THR A 284 3.55 23.25 -14.89
N GLY A 285 3.03 22.22 -14.21
CA GLY A 285 2.07 21.28 -14.78
C GLY A 285 2.69 20.22 -15.70
N GLU A 286 4.03 20.17 -15.79
CA GLU A 286 4.74 19.17 -16.58
C GLU A 286 4.60 17.78 -15.95
N SER A 287 4.67 16.74 -16.77
CA SER A 287 4.65 15.35 -16.32
C SER A 287 5.64 14.53 -17.10
N LYS A 288 6.18 13.49 -16.48
CA LYS A 288 7.15 12.57 -17.10
C LYS A 288 7.10 11.22 -16.41
N VAL A 289 7.47 10.18 -17.13
CA VAL A 289 7.60 8.83 -16.58
C VAL A 289 9.06 8.45 -16.50
N TRP A 290 9.44 7.82 -15.39
CA TRP A 290 10.67 7.09 -15.21
C TRP A 290 10.35 5.60 -15.26
N VAL A 291 10.75 4.97 -16.36
CA VAL A 291 10.77 3.52 -16.44
C VAL A 291 12.06 3.02 -15.80
N MET A 292 11.94 2.13 -14.82
CA MET A 292 13.01 1.64 -13.99
C MET A 292 13.51 0.28 -14.48
N ARG A 293 14.81 0.03 -14.29
CA ARG A 293 15.39 -1.31 -14.41
C ARG A 293 16.43 -1.47 -13.31
N GLY A 294 15.96 -1.94 -12.15
CA GLY A 294 16.66 -1.74 -10.88
C GLY A 294 16.82 -0.25 -10.60
N ILE A 295 18.05 0.26 -10.59
CA ILE A 295 18.34 1.69 -10.35
C ILE A 295 18.51 2.53 -11.62
N VAL A 296 18.44 1.91 -12.81
CA VAL A 296 18.64 2.61 -14.08
C VAL A 296 17.32 3.24 -14.53
N VAL A 297 17.34 4.55 -14.75
CA VAL A 297 16.17 5.34 -15.17
C VAL A 297 16.17 5.52 -16.69
N THR A 298 15.04 5.22 -17.33
CA THR A 298 14.69 5.72 -18.67
C THR A 298 13.58 6.76 -18.53
N GLU A 299 13.88 8.02 -18.85
CA GLU A 299 12.92 9.12 -18.73
C GLU A 299 12.22 9.40 -20.07
N GLY A 300 10.90 9.64 -20.03
CA GLY A 300 10.17 10.27 -21.13
C GLY A 300 9.23 11.35 -20.63
N ALA A 301 9.31 12.52 -21.27
CA ALA A 301 8.41 13.62 -21.01
C ALA A 301 7.01 13.33 -21.58
N LEU A 302 5.99 13.66 -20.81
CA LEU A 302 4.59 13.59 -21.21
C LEU A 302 4.02 14.99 -21.47
N GLY A 303 2.70 15.07 -21.65
CA GLY A 303 1.98 16.33 -21.81
C GLY A 303 1.95 17.18 -20.53
N THR A 304 1.60 18.45 -20.71
CA THR A 304 1.41 19.41 -19.62
C THR A 304 -0.08 19.60 -19.37
N TYR A 305 -0.48 19.50 -18.11
CA TYR A 305 -1.78 19.93 -17.63
C TYR A 305 -1.58 20.91 -16.48
N ASP A 306 -2.43 21.93 -16.35
CA ASP A 306 -2.33 22.87 -15.21
C ASP A 306 -2.80 22.24 -13.88
N SER A 307 -2.77 23.02 -12.80
CA SER A 307 -3.12 22.58 -11.45
C SER A 307 -4.60 22.25 -11.23
N SER A 308 -5.49 22.57 -12.17
CA SER A 308 -6.89 22.13 -12.09
C SER A 308 -7.05 20.64 -12.41
N TRP A 309 -6.04 20.03 -13.04
CA TRP A 309 -6.01 18.63 -13.42
C TRP A 309 -5.23 17.77 -12.42
N ASN A 310 -5.91 16.76 -11.88
CA ASN A 310 -5.34 15.72 -11.02
C ASN A 310 -5.19 14.41 -11.80
N SER A 311 -4.11 13.67 -11.52
CA SER A 311 -3.86 12.34 -12.07
C SER A 311 -4.15 11.25 -11.04
N GLN A 312 -4.73 10.16 -11.52
CA GLN A 312 -4.75 8.85 -10.88
C GLN A 312 -4.24 7.82 -11.89
N ILE A 313 -3.79 6.65 -11.41
CA ILE A 313 -3.14 5.65 -12.25
C ILE A 313 -3.74 4.26 -11.98
N GLY A 314 -3.77 3.43 -13.02
CA GLY A 314 -4.28 2.06 -13.01
C GLY A 314 -4.32 1.53 -14.44
N ASP A 315 -4.52 0.23 -14.66
CA ASP A 315 -4.66 -0.31 -16.02
C ASP A 315 -6.10 -0.20 -16.50
N PHE A 316 -6.36 0.75 -17.38
CA PHE A 316 -7.71 1.01 -17.89
C PHE A 316 -8.07 0.10 -19.08
N ASN A 317 -7.11 -0.64 -19.64
CA ASN A 317 -7.28 -1.37 -20.88
C ASN A 317 -7.02 -2.90 -20.77
N GLY A 318 -6.46 -3.35 -19.65
CA GLY A 318 -6.19 -4.74 -19.32
C GLY A 318 -4.93 -5.31 -19.99
N ASP A 319 -3.96 -4.47 -20.38
CA ASP A 319 -2.71 -4.94 -21.00
C ASP A 319 -1.57 -5.20 -20.01
N GLY A 320 -1.83 -5.02 -18.71
CA GLY A 320 -0.85 -5.20 -17.64
C GLY A 320 0.10 -4.02 -17.52
N LYS A 321 -0.20 -2.86 -18.12
CA LYS A 321 0.56 -1.61 -17.95
C LYS A 321 -0.28 -0.55 -17.25
N THR A 322 0.41 0.26 -16.47
CA THR A 322 -0.19 1.37 -15.74
C THR A 322 -0.51 2.50 -16.71
N ASP A 323 -1.79 2.86 -16.78
CA ASP A 323 -2.30 4.00 -17.53
C ASP A 323 -2.54 5.21 -16.60
N ILE A 324 -2.90 6.36 -17.19
CA ILE A 324 -3.15 7.60 -16.44
C ILE A 324 -4.55 8.14 -16.72
N PHE A 325 -5.33 8.31 -15.65
CA PHE A 325 -6.60 9.02 -15.65
C PHE A 325 -6.39 10.46 -15.17
N TRP A 326 -6.82 11.42 -15.98
CA TRP A 326 -6.77 12.84 -15.70
C TRP A 326 -8.17 13.39 -15.46
N ARG A 327 -8.34 14.15 -14.38
CA ARG A 327 -9.58 14.82 -14.04
C ARG A 327 -9.37 16.30 -13.78
N ASN A 328 -10.13 17.14 -14.46
CA ASN A 328 -10.24 18.54 -14.14
C ASN A 328 -11.23 18.75 -12.99
N THR A 329 -10.73 19.14 -11.82
CA THR A 329 -11.55 19.36 -10.61
C THR A 329 -12.34 20.67 -10.61
N THR A 330 -12.16 21.51 -11.62
CA THR A 330 -12.91 22.76 -11.81
C THR A 330 -14.03 22.60 -12.84
N THR A 331 -13.77 21.91 -13.96
CA THR A 331 -14.73 21.74 -15.06
C THR A 331 -15.45 20.40 -15.03
N GLY A 332 -14.88 19.38 -14.38
CA GLY A 332 -15.39 18.01 -14.38
C GLY A 332 -15.06 17.21 -15.66
N GLU A 333 -14.19 17.76 -16.52
CA GLU A 333 -13.65 17.05 -17.69
C GLU A 333 -12.71 15.92 -17.27
N ASN A 334 -12.71 14.83 -18.04
CA ASN A 334 -11.91 13.64 -17.77
C ASN A 334 -11.21 13.16 -19.05
N THR A 335 -10.00 12.63 -18.93
CA THR A 335 -9.20 12.09 -20.04
C THR A 335 -8.46 10.84 -19.57
N ALA A 336 -8.38 9.81 -20.42
CA ALA A 336 -7.52 8.66 -20.19
C ALA A 336 -6.32 8.72 -21.15
N TRP A 337 -5.13 8.46 -20.63
CA TRP A 337 -3.89 8.23 -21.38
C TRP A 337 -3.47 6.77 -21.17
N LEU A 338 -3.62 5.96 -22.22
CA LEU A 338 -3.13 4.59 -22.23
C LEU A 338 -1.64 4.59 -22.55
N MET A 339 -0.83 3.96 -21.72
CA MET A 339 0.62 4.10 -21.70
C MET A 339 1.32 2.88 -22.29
N ASP A 340 2.52 3.10 -22.83
CA ASP A 340 3.45 2.03 -23.24
C ASP A 340 4.87 2.46 -22.87
N GLY A 341 5.25 2.16 -21.63
CA GLY A 341 6.44 2.67 -20.97
C GLY A 341 6.41 4.19 -20.90
N THR A 342 7.36 4.83 -21.60
CA THR A 342 7.49 6.29 -21.60
C THR A 342 6.59 7.01 -22.61
N ASN A 343 5.79 6.28 -23.40
CA ASN A 343 4.95 6.85 -24.46
C ASN A 343 3.47 6.80 -24.11
N ILE A 344 2.72 7.80 -24.59
CA ILE A 344 1.25 7.74 -24.62
C ILE A 344 0.84 6.99 -25.89
N ALA A 345 0.41 5.74 -25.75
CA ALA A 345 -0.02 4.91 -26.87
C ALA A 345 -1.37 5.39 -27.42
N THR A 346 -2.31 5.73 -26.53
CA THR A 346 -3.62 6.29 -26.88
C THR A 346 -4.01 7.36 -25.86
N GLN A 347 -4.66 8.43 -26.32
CA GLN A 347 -5.31 9.40 -25.43
C GLN A 347 -6.71 9.74 -25.94
N ALA A 348 -7.68 9.86 -25.05
CA ALA A 348 -9.00 10.37 -25.40
C ALA A 348 -9.72 10.96 -24.20
N PHE A 349 -10.61 11.92 -24.47
CA PHE A 349 -11.55 12.41 -23.49
C PHE A 349 -12.57 11.32 -23.13
N LEU A 350 -12.81 11.16 -21.85
CA LEU A 350 -13.91 10.40 -21.27
C LEU A 350 -15.12 11.34 -21.09
N PRO A 351 -16.32 10.82 -20.77
CA PRO A 351 -17.46 11.67 -20.41
C PRO A 351 -17.07 12.69 -19.33
N SER A 352 -17.62 13.89 -19.39
CA SER A 352 -17.52 14.86 -18.30
C SER A 352 -18.64 14.61 -17.28
N ASN A 353 -18.37 14.87 -16.00
CA ASN A 353 -19.37 14.79 -14.93
C ASN A 353 -19.25 15.98 -13.98
N SER A 354 -20.04 16.02 -12.89
CA SER A 354 -19.96 17.13 -11.93
C SER A 354 -18.57 17.19 -11.30
N ALA A 355 -17.94 18.38 -11.32
CA ALA A 355 -16.65 18.65 -10.68
C ALA A 355 -16.60 18.28 -9.19
N GLY A 356 -17.76 18.27 -8.50
CA GLY A 356 -17.88 17.89 -7.10
C GLY A 356 -17.81 16.39 -6.82
N LEU A 357 -17.80 15.54 -7.85
CA LEU A 357 -17.64 14.09 -7.68
C LEU A 357 -16.17 13.75 -7.44
N THR A 358 -15.94 12.88 -6.45
CA THR A 358 -14.62 12.34 -6.11
C THR A 358 -14.46 10.93 -6.70
N PRO A 359 -13.44 10.68 -7.52
CA PRO A 359 -13.15 9.35 -8.05
C PRO A 359 -12.30 8.51 -7.08
N SER A 360 -12.56 7.21 -7.09
CA SER A 360 -11.72 6.17 -6.50
C SER A 360 -11.63 5.01 -7.49
N LEU A 361 -10.47 4.36 -7.57
CA LEU A 361 -10.17 3.37 -8.61
C LEU A 361 -10.23 1.94 -8.06
N GLY A 362 -10.54 0.99 -8.93
CA GLY A 362 -10.49 -0.44 -8.66
C GLY A 362 -11.22 -1.24 -9.73
N ASP A 363 -10.91 -2.52 -9.91
CA ASP A 363 -11.71 -3.42 -10.75
C ASP A 363 -12.98 -3.82 -9.99
N PHE A 364 -14.10 -3.12 -10.19
CA PHE A 364 -15.34 -3.39 -9.44
C PHE A 364 -16.15 -4.56 -10.03
N ASN A 365 -15.85 -4.97 -11.27
CA ASN A 365 -16.67 -5.92 -12.01
C ASN A 365 -15.94 -7.27 -12.29
N GLY A 366 -14.63 -7.32 -12.07
CA GLY A 366 -13.76 -8.48 -12.23
C GLY A 366 -13.34 -8.76 -13.67
N ASP A 367 -13.35 -7.77 -14.56
CA ASP A 367 -13.10 -7.94 -15.99
C ASP A 367 -11.63 -7.79 -16.41
N GLY A 368 -10.75 -7.41 -15.49
CA GLY A 368 -9.37 -7.20 -15.85
C GLY A 368 -8.94 -5.74 -15.89
N LYS A 369 -9.84 -4.78 -15.64
CA LYS A 369 -9.57 -3.37 -15.91
C LYS A 369 -9.94 -2.51 -14.72
N THR A 370 -9.28 -1.37 -14.63
CA THR A 370 -9.50 -0.38 -13.59
C THR A 370 -10.77 0.40 -13.89
N ASP A 371 -11.79 0.18 -13.08
CA ASP A 371 -13.03 0.95 -13.08
C ASP A 371 -12.92 2.19 -12.16
N ILE A 372 -13.89 3.10 -12.26
CA ILE A 372 -13.93 4.34 -11.46
C ILE A 372 -15.22 4.42 -10.65
N TYR A 373 -15.12 4.41 -9.33
CA TYR A 373 -16.23 4.71 -8.43
C TYR A 373 -16.28 6.21 -8.14
N TRP A 374 -17.41 6.83 -8.45
CA TRP A 374 -17.68 8.23 -8.23
C TRP A 374 -18.56 8.44 -7.00
N ARG A 375 -18.08 9.28 -6.09
CA ARG A 375 -18.79 9.69 -4.87
C ARG A 375 -19.22 11.16 -4.95
N ASP A 376 -20.51 11.43 -4.84
CA ASP A 376 -21.00 12.76 -4.46
C ASP A 376 -21.05 12.88 -2.93
N GLN A 377 -20.03 13.50 -2.34
CA GLN A 377 -19.97 13.68 -0.90
C GLN A 377 -21.08 14.59 -0.36
N THR A 378 -21.69 15.45 -1.20
CA THR A 378 -22.72 16.41 -0.77
C THR A 378 -24.13 15.84 -0.89
N ALA A 379 -24.43 15.17 -1.99
CA ALA A 379 -25.76 14.60 -2.25
C ALA A 379 -25.89 13.14 -1.79
N GLY A 380 -24.77 12.44 -1.58
CA GLY A 380 -24.75 11.02 -1.24
C GLY A 380 -24.99 10.08 -2.43
N ALA A 381 -25.05 10.62 -3.65
CA ALA A 381 -25.27 9.86 -4.87
C ALA A 381 -23.95 9.30 -5.42
N ASP A 382 -23.95 8.02 -5.75
CA ASP A 382 -22.77 7.30 -6.21
C ASP A 382 -23.03 6.59 -7.54
N ASN A 383 -21.99 6.42 -8.34
CA ASN A 383 -22.02 5.64 -9.56
C ASN A 383 -20.66 5.01 -9.84
N ILE A 384 -20.65 3.96 -10.66
CA ILE A 384 -19.44 3.33 -11.16
C ILE A 384 -19.37 3.54 -12.66
N TRP A 385 -18.20 3.92 -13.14
CA TRP A 385 -17.84 3.84 -14.55
C TRP A 385 -17.05 2.57 -14.75
N THR A 386 -17.62 1.63 -15.49
CA THR A 386 -16.83 0.50 -15.99
C THR A 386 -16.03 0.96 -17.20
N ILE A 387 -14.71 0.74 -17.20
CA ILE A 387 -13.79 1.29 -18.20
C ILE A 387 -13.32 0.20 -19.17
N ASP A 388 -13.28 0.53 -20.45
CA ASP A 388 -12.64 -0.28 -21.49
C ASP A 388 -11.73 0.62 -22.35
N GLY A 389 -10.48 0.75 -21.92
CA GLY A 389 -9.48 1.66 -22.44
C GLY A 389 -9.93 3.11 -22.33
N THR A 390 -10.47 3.65 -23.40
CA THR A 390 -10.96 5.04 -23.45
C THR A 390 -12.49 5.15 -23.52
N THR A 391 -13.21 4.09 -23.15
CA THR A 391 -14.68 4.09 -23.11
C THR A 391 -15.13 3.92 -21.66
N ALA A 392 -16.15 4.65 -21.24
CA ALA A 392 -16.74 4.54 -19.91
C ALA A 392 -18.25 4.27 -20.01
N VAL A 393 -18.74 3.33 -19.22
CA VAL A 393 -20.17 3.06 -19.05
C VAL A 393 -20.57 3.35 -17.61
N GLU A 394 -21.45 4.34 -17.43
CA GLU A 394 -21.93 4.72 -16.11
C GLU A 394 -23.09 3.83 -15.64
N THR A 395 -22.96 3.29 -14.43
CA THR A 395 -24.02 2.57 -13.72
C THR A 395 -24.22 3.18 -12.33
N PRO A 396 -25.39 3.74 -12.01
CA PRO A 396 -25.64 4.31 -10.69
C PRO A 396 -25.73 3.22 -9.61
N ILE A 397 -25.23 3.53 -8.41
CA ILE A 397 -25.52 2.75 -7.20
C ILE A 397 -27.01 2.92 -6.85
N GLY A 398 -27.65 1.85 -6.40
CA GLY A 398 -29.07 1.83 -6.06
C GLY A 398 -29.44 2.91 -5.04
N GLU A 399 -30.58 3.57 -5.22
CA GLU A 399 -31.07 4.63 -4.30
C GLU A 399 -31.16 4.15 -2.84
N ALA A 400 -31.49 2.87 -2.63
CA ALA A 400 -31.57 2.27 -1.30
C ALA A 400 -30.20 2.06 -0.62
N ASP A 401 -29.12 2.06 -1.40
CA ASP A 401 -27.75 1.80 -0.95
C ASP A 401 -26.94 3.08 -0.73
N ARG A 402 -27.51 4.24 -1.07
CA ARG A 402 -26.86 5.54 -0.90
C ARG A 402 -26.54 5.81 0.56
N LEU A 403 -25.29 6.17 0.80
CA LEU A 403 -24.84 6.64 2.09
C LEU A 403 -24.87 8.17 2.13
N THR A 404 -25.24 8.70 3.29
CA THR A 404 -25.32 10.13 3.56
C THR A 404 -23.93 10.81 3.59
N PRO A 405 -23.86 12.16 3.50
CA PRO A 405 -22.61 12.93 3.43
C PRO A 405 -21.59 12.74 4.56
N GLU A 406 -22.00 12.20 5.71
CA GLU A 406 -21.07 11.87 6.79
C GLU A 406 -20.24 10.61 6.51
N TRP A 407 -20.64 9.78 5.54
CA TRP A 407 -19.89 8.62 5.10
C TRP A 407 -18.95 8.98 3.96
N TYR A 408 -17.67 8.66 4.12
CA TYR A 408 -16.67 8.77 3.06
C TYR A 408 -16.04 7.41 2.78
N THR A 409 -15.47 7.29 1.59
CA THR A 409 -14.69 6.15 1.13
C THR A 409 -13.49 6.70 0.34
N PHE A 410 -12.51 5.84 0.10
CA PHE A 410 -11.27 6.15 -0.62
C PHE A 410 -11.16 5.35 -1.91
#